data_AF-A0AAW4BIH2-F1
#
_entry.id   AF-A0AAW4BIH2-F1
#
_cell.length_a   1.000
_cell.length_b   1.000
_cell.length_c   1.000
_cell.angle_alpha   90.00
_cell.angle_beta   90.00
_cell.angle_gamma   90.00
#
_symmetry.space_group_name_H-M   'P 1'
#
loop_
_entity.id
_entity.type
_entity.pdbx_description
1 polymer ?
#
loop_
_entity_poly.entity_id
_entity_poly.type
_entity_poly.pdbx_seq_one_letter_code
_entity_poly.pdbx_strand_id
1 'polypeptide(L)'
;MIEEGEHPIKKINERKERLSSVITKAISPQIELDYDITVASVDEYLEDGVLLLSLMSDGAYDYWQSRPRFSDSTMSTPSAFINSLRKRIEIKGPKDDYSCMNVKIHMK
;
A
#
# COMPACT_ATOMS: atom_id res chain seq x y z
N MET A 1 1.98 23.25 24.87
CA MET A 1 3.12 24.18 24.64
C MET A 1 3.71 23.84 23.29
N ILE A 2 3.50 24.71 22.30
CA ILE A 2 4.09 24.58 20.97
C ILE A 2 5.47 25.25 21.09
N GLU A 3 6.53 24.45 21.08
CA GLU A 3 7.90 24.98 21.04
C GLU A 3 8.17 25.53 19.64
N GLU A 4 8.17 26.86 19.52
CA GLU A 4 8.67 27.59 18.37
C GLU A 4 10.20 27.60 18.40
N GLY A 5 10.82 26.84 17.51
CA GLY A 5 12.26 26.91 17.24
C GLY A 5 12.56 26.35 15.86
N GLU A 6 13.43 27.02 15.11
CA GLU A 6 13.88 26.56 13.79
C GLU A 6 14.61 25.21 13.95
N HIS A 7 13.92 24.15 13.55
CA HIS A 7 14.48 22.80 13.60
C HIS A 7 15.30 22.51 12.33
N PRO A 8 16.47 21.85 12.46
CA PRO A 8 17.23 21.40 11.30
C PRO A 8 16.35 20.54 10.39
N ILE A 9 16.45 20.74 9.07
CA ILE A 9 15.65 20.04 8.04
C ILE A 9 15.62 18.52 8.27
N LYS A 10 16.75 17.95 8.74
CA LYS A 10 16.86 16.53 9.10
C LYS A 10 15.88 16.10 10.22
N LYS A 11 15.77 16.87 11.31
CA LYS A 11 14.83 16.59 12.41
C LYS A 11 13.37 16.76 11.96
N ILE A 12 13.10 17.68 11.04
CA ILE A 12 11.75 17.86 10.47
C ILE A 12 11.35 16.64 9.63
N ASN A 13 12.26 16.13 8.80
CA ASN A 13 12.00 14.96 7.95
C ASN A 13 11.82 13.69 8.78
N GLU A 14 12.67 13.45 9.79
CA GLU A 14 12.51 12.32 10.73
C GLU A 14 11.16 12.38 11.47
N ARG A 15 10.70 13.58 11.83
CA ARG A 15 9.40 13.77 12.50
C ARG A 15 8.23 13.56 11.54
N LYS A 16 8.36 13.96 10.27
CA LYS A 16 7.37 13.72 9.22
C LYS A 16 7.20 12.23 8.92
N GLU A 17 8.31 11.48 8.78
CA GLU A 17 8.26 10.03 8.57
C GLU A 17 7.55 9.31 9.75
N ARG A 18 7.85 9.74 10.98
CA ARG A 18 7.18 9.20 12.18
C ARG A 18 5.69 9.54 12.24
N LEU A 19 5.25 10.68 11.71
CA LEU A 19 3.85 11.08 11.70
C LEU A 19 3.07 10.37 10.57
N SER A 20 3.71 10.10 9.42
CA SER A 20 3.06 9.37 8.31
C SER A 20 2.73 7.92 8.64
N SER A 21 3.39 7.32 9.63
CA SER A 21 3.12 5.96 10.09
C SER A 21 2.14 5.88 11.25
N VAL A 22 1.60 7.00 11.75
CA VAL A 22 0.64 6.97 12.87
C VAL A 22 -0.76 6.67 12.33
N ILE A 23 -1.25 5.46 12.61
CA ILE A 23 -2.62 5.06 12.33
C ILE A 23 -3.56 5.79 13.31
N THR A 24 -4.54 6.52 12.78
CA THR A 24 -5.52 7.28 13.59
C THR A 24 -6.86 6.57 13.75
N LYS A 25 -7.13 5.53 12.94
CA LYS A 25 -8.31 4.67 13.00
C LYS A 25 -7.87 3.20 13.00
N ALA A 26 -8.26 2.42 14.01
CA ALA A 26 -7.99 0.99 14.08
C ALA A 26 -9.22 0.27 14.65
N ILE A 27 -9.49 -0.95 14.18
CA ILE A 27 -10.63 -1.75 14.64
C ILE A 27 -10.49 -2.01 16.14
N SER A 28 -11.44 -1.52 16.94
CA SER A 28 -11.45 -1.66 18.39
C SER A 28 -12.86 -2.02 18.87
N PRO A 29 -13.00 -3.00 19.79
CA PRO A 29 -14.30 -3.31 20.40
C PRO A 29 -14.89 -2.15 21.23
N GLN A 30 -14.05 -1.21 21.67
CA GLN A 30 -14.41 -0.15 22.61
C GLN A 30 -14.73 1.18 21.92
N ILE A 31 -14.49 1.28 20.61
CA ILE A 31 -14.65 2.52 19.85
C ILE A 31 -15.52 2.21 18.64
N GLU A 32 -16.59 2.98 18.46
CA GLU A 32 -17.38 2.93 17.24
C GLU A 32 -16.53 3.43 16.07
N LEU A 33 -16.23 2.55 15.11
CA LEU A 33 -15.45 2.92 13.95
C LEU A 33 -16.31 3.65 12.93
N ASP A 34 -15.84 4.84 12.56
CA ASP A 34 -16.30 5.53 11.36
C ASP A 34 -15.51 5.02 10.15
N TYR A 35 -16.14 4.11 9.38
CA TYR A 35 -15.55 3.48 8.21
C TYR A 35 -15.66 4.37 6.99
N ASP A 36 -14.56 4.48 6.25
CA ASP A 36 -14.56 5.16 4.97
C ASP A 36 -15.04 4.19 3.88
N ILE A 37 -16.19 4.50 3.25
CA ILE A 37 -16.75 3.72 2.15
C ILE A 37 -16.51 4.47 0.84
N THR A 38 -15.75 3.86 -0.07
CA THR A 38 -15.52 4.38 -1.42
C THR A 38 -16.28 3.54 -2.43
N VAL A 39 -17.09 4.20 -3.26
CA VAL A 39 -17.78 3.58 -4.41
C VAL A 39 -17.20 4.19 -5.68
N ALA A 40 -16.72 3.34 -6.58
CA ALA A 40 -16.19 3.76 -7.88
C ALA A 40 -16.74 2.85 -8.97
N SER A 41 -16.91 3.38 -10.19
CA SER A 41 -17.31 2.57 -11.33
C SER A 41 -16.14 1.67 -11.75
N VAL A 42 -16.41 0.38 -11.96
CA VAL A 42 -15.39 -0.57 -12.43
C VAL A 42 -14.92 -0.21 -13.83
N ASP A 43 -15.77 0.41 -14.66
CA ASP A 43 -15.48 0.77 -16.05
C ASP A 43 -14.25 1.68 -16.19
N GLU A 44 -13.94 2.48 -15.17
CA GLU A 44 -12.77 3.37 -15.16
C GLU A 44 -11.44 2.61 -14.98
N TYR A 45 -11.49 1.36 -14.53
CA TYR A 45 -10.32 0.54 -14.19
C TYR A 45 -10.22 -0.74 -15.04
N LEU A 46 -11.10 -0.89 -16.03
CA LEU A 46 -11.06 -2.03 -16.95
C LEU A 46 -10.02 -1.81 -18.04
N GLU A 47 -9.15 -2.79 -18.21
CA GLU A 47 -8.28 -2.93 -19.38
C GLU A 47 -8.70 -4.21 -20.12
N ASP A 48 -9.16 -4.09 -21.35
CA ASP A 48 -9.60 -5.22 -22.19
C ASP A 48 -10.62 -6.16 -21.50
N GLY A 49 -11.57 -5.57 -20.74
CA GLY A 49 -12.60 -6.32 -19.99
C GLY A 49 -12.05 -7.04 -18.75
N VAL A 50 -10.83 -6.72 -18.34
CA VAL A 50 -10.18 -7.27 -17.16
C VAL A 50 -10.00 -6.19 -16.12
N LEU A 51 -10.42 -6.48 -14.89
CA LEU A 51 -10.09 -5.68 -13.71
C LEU A 51 -8.98 -6.39 -12.92
N LEU A 52 -7.92 -5.65 -12.59
CA LEU A 52 -6.86 -6.12 -11.72
C LEU A 52 -6.82 -5.29 -10.42
N LEU A 53 -7.11 -5.93 -9.29
CA LEU A 53 -7.10 -5.30 -7.97
C LEU A 53 -5.92 -5.81 -7.15
N SER A 54 -5.20 -4.92 -6.47
CA SER A 54 -4.19 -5.29 -5.47
C SER A 54 -4.53 -4.67 -4.12
N LEU A 55 -4.50 -5.49 -3.07
CA LEU A 55 -4.65 -5.07 -1.68
C LEU A 55 -3.39 -5.46 -0.92
N MET A 56 -2.84 -4.52 -0.16
CA MET A 56 -1.53 -4.67 0.48
C MET A 56 -1.57 -4.07 1.89
N SER A 57 -0.86 -4.69 2.83
CA SER A 57 -0.47 -4.00 4.07
C SER A 57 0.61 -2.95 3.76
N ASP A 58 0.81 -2.01 4.67
CA ASP A 58 1.92 -1.04 4.63
C ASP A 58 3.29 -1.73 4.46
N GLY A 59 3.52 -2.83 5.18
CA GLY A 59 4.74 -3.64 5.08
C GLY A 59 5.01 -4.18 3.66
N ALA A 60 3.98 -4.44 2.85
CA ALA A 60 4.14 -4.79 1.43
C ALA A 60 4.17 -3.55 0.52
N TYR A 61 3.31 -2.58 0.82
CA TYR A 61 3.12 -1.36 0.03
C TYR A 61 4.40 -0.51 -0.04
N ASP A 62 5.17 -0.42 1.05
CA ASP A 62 6.45 0.30 1.09
C ASP A 62 7.43 -0.19 -0.01
N TYR A 63 7.45 -1.50 -0.26
CA TYR A 63 8.32 -2.11 -1.27
C TYR A 63 7.77 -1.95 -2.68
N TRP A 64 6.45 -1.88 -2.82
CA TRP A 64 5.81 -1.50 -4.07
C TRP A 64 6.11 -0.04 -4.42
N GLN A 65 5.82 0.89 -3.51
CA GLN A 65 5.99 2.33 -3.71
C GLN A 65 7.46 2.72 -3.93
N SER A 66 8.42 2.03 -3.29
CA SER A 66 9.85 2.30 -3.52
C SER A 66 10.31 1.98 -4.95
N ARG A 67 9.60 1.10 -5.68
CA ARG A 67 9.89 0.77 -7.08
C ARG A 67 8.63 0.26 -7.81
N PRO A 68 7.69 1.13 -8.21
CA PRO A 68 6.36 0.72 -8.71
C PRO A 68 6.43 0.34 -10.19
N ARG A 69 7.37 -0.54 -10.56
CA ARG A 69 7.56 -0.99 -11.94
C ARG A 69 7.82 -2.49 -11.95
N PHE A 70 6.98 -3.19 -12.67
CA PHE A 70 7.21 -4.54 -13.20
C PHE A 70 6.90 -4.52 -14.70
N SER A 71 7.25 -5.60 -15.41
CA SER A 71 6.82 -5.74 -16.80
C SER A 71 5.31 -5.91 -16.88
N ASP A 72 4.70 -5.56 -18.01
CA ASP A 72 3.27 -5.75 -18.24
C ASP A 72 2.85 -7.22 -18.11
N SER A 73 3.71 -8.14 -18.53
CA SER A 73 3.52 -9.59 -18.33
C SER A 73 3.47 -10.00 -16.86
N THR A 74 4.24 -9.33 -16.00
CA THR A 74 4.24 -9.56 -14.55
C THR A 74 3.03 -8.91 -13.89
N MET A 75 2.67 -7.69 -14.31
CA MET A 75 1.53 -6.95 -13.79
C MET A 75 0.21 -7.64 -14.12
N SER A 76 0.04 -8.12 -15.35
CA SER A 76 -1.20 -8.75 -15.84
C SER A 76 -1.52 -10.13 -15.25
N THR A 77 -0.58 -10.72 -14.49
CA THR A 77 -0.69 -12.07 -13.92
C THR A 77 -0.56 -12.01 -12.39
N PRO A 78 -1.64 -12.30 -11.64
CA PRO A 78 -1.65 -12.18 -10.18
C PRO A 78 -0.51 -12.92 -9.48
N SER A 79 -0.26 -14.18 -9.87
CA SER A 79 0.80 -15.00 -9.27
C SER A 79 2.19 -14.47 -9.57
N ALA A 80 2.43 -13.96 -10.78
CA ALA A 80 3.71 -13.37 -11.17
C ALA A 80 3.96 -12.07 -10.40
N PHE A 81 2.94 -11.23 -10.26
CA PHE A 81 3.00 -10.01 -9.47
C PHE A 81 3.32 -10.29 -8.00
N ILE A 82 2.54 -11.16 -7.35
CA ILE A 82 2.74 -11.51 -5.94
C ILE A 82 4.14 -12.09 -5.71
N ASN A 83 4.58 -13.03 -6.56
CA ASN A 83 5.91 -13.63 -6.43
C ASN A 83 7.03 -12.60 -6.63
N SER A 84 6.87 -11.68 -7.58
CA SER A 84 7.85 -10.64 -7.85
C SER A 84 7.96 -9.63 -6.71
N LEU A 85 6.82 -9.25 -6.12
CA LEU A 85 6.79 -8.36 -4.96
C LEU A 85 7.40 -9.06 -3.73
N ARG A 86 7.00 -10.32 -3.47
CA ARG A 86 7.55 -11.13 -2.38
C ARG A 86 9.07 -11.25 -2.46
N LYS A 87 9.61 -11.65 -3.61
CA LYS A 87 11.07 -11.75 -3.83
C LYS A 87 11.77 -10.43 -3.55
N ARG A 88 11.17 -9.31 -3.93
CA ARG A 88 11.72 -7.98 -3.67
C ARG A 88 11.79 -7.66 -2.18
N ILE A 89 10.75 -8.01 -1.42
CA ILE A 89 10.71 -7.85 0.04
C ILE A 89 11.80 -8.72 0.68
N GLU A 90 11.87 -10.00 0.30
CA GLU A 90 12.83 -10.96 0.83
C GLU A 90 14.29 -10.56 0.53
N ILE A 91 14.59 -10.08 -0.68
CA ILE A 91 15.95 -9.64 -1.07
C ILE A 91 16.42 -8.43 -0.24
N LYS A 92 15.53 -7.47 0.03
CA LYS A 92 15.85 -6.27 0.79
C LYS A 92 15.81 -6.50 2.31
N GLY A 93 15.23 -7.61 2.75
CA GLY A 93 14.86 -7.88 4.13
C GLY A 93 13.54 -7.20 4.50
N PRO A 94 12.55 -7.93 5.04
CA PRO A 94 11.28 -7.34 5.50
C PRO A 94 11.52 -6.43 6.70
N LYS A 95 10.90 -5.25 6.69
CA LYS A 95 10.90 -4.30 7.83
C LYS A 95 9.74 -4.52 8.80
N ASP A 96 8.67 -5.14 8.32
CA ASP A 96 7.44 -5.44 9.06
C ASP A 96 6.76 -6.68 8.45
N ASP A 97 5.71 -7.17 9.10
CA ASP A 97 4.81 -8.18 8.56
C ASP A 97 4.14 -7.67 7.28
N TYR A 98 4.17 -8.50 6.23
CA TYR A 98 3.71 -8.10 4.92
C TYR A 98 2.65 -9.05 4.40
N SER A 99 1.56 -8.47 3.89
CA SER A 99 0.47 -9.19 3.24
C SER A 99 0.15 -8.51 1.91
N CYS A 100 -0.06 -9.31 0.87
CA CYS A 100 -0.48 -8.83 -0.44
C CYS A 100 -1.44 -9.84 -1.07
N MET A 101 -2.57 -9.33 -1.56
CA MET A 101 -3.55 -10.06 -2.33
C MET A 101 -3.71 -9.38 -3.68
N ASN A 102 -3.74 -10.17 -4.75
CA ASN A 102 -3.98 -9.68 -6.09
C ASN A 102 -5.09 -10.51 -6.73
N VAL A 103 -6.09 -9.82 -7.30
CA VAL A 103 -7.30 -10.42 -7.85
C VAL A 103 -7.45 -9.95 -9.30
N LYS A 104 -7.64 -10.91 -10.19
CA LYS A 104 -7.96 -10.66 -11.60
C LYS A 104 -9.39 -11.10 -11.87
N ILE A 105 -10.22 -10.17 -12.30
CA ILE A 105 -11.63 -10.40 -12.60
C ILE A 105 -11.84 -10.19 -14.09
N HIS A 106 -12.47 -11.17 -14.74
CA HIS A 106 -12.89 -11.07 -16.12
C HIS A 106 -14.35 -10.64 -16.14
N MET A 107 -14.61 -9.42 -16.62
CA MET A 107 -15.95 -8.92 -16.83
C MET A 107 -16.43 -9.43 -18.20
N LYS A 108 -17.60 -10.07 -18.22
CA LYS A 108 -18.26 -10.55 -19.44
C LYS A 108 -19.31 -9.56 -19.90
#